data_AF-A0AAV1V977-F1
#
_entry.id   AF-A0AAV1V977-F1
#
_cell.length_a   1.000
_cell.length_b   1.000
_cell.length_c   1.000
_cell.angle_alpha   90.00
_cell.angle_beta   90.00
_cell.angle_gamma   90.00
#
_symmetry.space_group_name_H-M   'P 1'
#
loop_
_entity.id
_entity.type
_entity.pdbx_description
1 polymer ?
#
loop_
_entity_poly.entity_id
_entity_poly.type
_entity_poly.pdbx_seq_one_letter_code
_entity_poly.pdbx_strand_id
1 'polypeptide(L)'
;MRSDEAVNIFEDNQGSIALAKNPEFHKRTKHIDIRYHFVREKVAEGTLVLEYCSTKDMKADLMTKPIPAVQFQHLRNMLGVKVLTSAEASGSVVTNAPRHAYSHKNL
;
A
#
# COMPACT_ATOMS: atom_id res chain seq x y z
N MET A 1 4.33 -24.81 -3.95
CA MET A 1 4.27 -23.77 -2.90
C MET A 1 3.79 -24.47 -1.64
N ARG A 2 4.55 -24.43 -0.53
CA ARG A 2 4.14 -25.09 0.71
C ARG A 2 2.84 -24.46 1.19
N SER A 3 1.79 -25.27 1.30
CA SER A 3 0.41 -24.85 1.58
C SER A 3 0.11 -24.63 3.06
N ASP A 4 1.10 -24.81 3.94
CA ASP A 4 0.92 -24.83 5.40
C ASP A 4 1.57 -23.62 6.11
N GLU A 5 2.13 -22.66 5.38
CA GLU A 5 2.71 -21.45 5.98
C GLU A 5 1.69 -20.32 6.04
N ALA A 6 1.60 -19.68 7.21
CA ALA A 6 0.68 -18.59 7.45
C ALA A 6 0.96 -17.41 6.50
N VAL A 7 -0.09 -16.83 5.91
CA VAL A 7 0.03 -15.67 5.03
C VAL A 7 0.28 -14.43 5.86
N ASN A 8 1.41 -13.78 5.65
CA ASN A 8 1.71 -12.50 6.29
C ASN A 8 1.06 -11.34 5.53
N ILE A 9 0.26 -10.53 6.23
CA ILE A 9 -0.41 -9.34 5.69
C ILE A 9 0.02 -8.13 6.51
N PHE A 10 0.45 -7.08 5.80
CA PHE A 10 0.87 -5.82 6.40
C PHE A 10 -0.31 -4.88 6.61
N GLU A 11 -0.40 -4.27 7.79
CA GLU A 11 -1.38 -3.23 8.13
C GLU A 11 -0.67 -2.03 8.77
N ASP A 12 -1.08 -0.82 8.42
CA ASP A 12 -0.63 0.42 9.04
C ASP A 12 -1.53 0.90 10.19
N ASN A 13 -2.77 0.40 10.29
CA ASN A 13 -3.64 0.72 11.40
C ASN A 13 -3.48 -0.28 12.56
N GLN A 14 -2.72 0.13 13.58
CA GLN A 14 -2.55 -0.65 14.81
C GLN A 14 -3.87 -0.97 15.52
N GLY A 15 -4.88 -0.11 15.40
CA GLY A 15 -6.23 -0.38 15.90
C GLY A 15 -6.86 -1.59 15.20
N SER A 16 -6.76 -1.68 13.87
CA SER A 16 -7.22 -2.85 13.10
C SER A 16 -6.50 -4.13 13.53
N ILE A 17 -5.18 -4.06 13.73
CA ILE A 17 -4.37 -5.21 14.17
C ILE A 17 -4.77 -5.64 15.57
N ALA A 18 -4.93 -4.70 16.51
CA ALA A 18 -5.34 -4.98 17.88
C ALA A 18 -6.74 -5.59 17.91
N LEU A 19 -7.67 -5.04 17.13
CA LEU A 19 -9.00 -5.59 16.96
C LEU A 19 -8.91 -7.03 16.46
N ALA A 20 -8.11 -7.32 15.42
CA ALA A 20 -8.00 -8.67 14.88
C ALA A 20 -7.40 -9.68 15.89
N LYS A 21 -6.65 -9.22 16.90
CA LYS A 21 -6.03 -10.07 17.92
C LYS A 21 -6.86 -10.20 19.21
N ASN A 22 -7.60 -9.17 19.62
CA ASN A 22 -8.32 -9.15 20.89
C ASN A 22 -9.85 -8.95 20.70
N PRO A 23 -10.71 -9.88 21.19
CA PRO A 23 -12.17 -9.79 21.09
C PRO A 23 -12.85 -8.62 21.83
N GLU A 24 -12.16 -7.97 22.78
CA GLU A 24 -12.81 -7.18 23.83
C GLU A 24 -13.42 -5.84 23.39
N PHE A 25 -13.27 -5.44 22.12
CA PHE A 25 -13.90 -4.20 21.63
C PHE A 25 -15.29 -4.46 21.05
N HIS A 26 -16.31 -4.15 21.84
CA HIS A 26 -17.71 -4.13 21.40
C HIS A 26 -18.10 -2.75 20.88
N LYS A 27 -18.30 -2.57 19.56
CA LYS A 27 -19.19 -1.51 19.02
C LYS A 27 -19.64 -1.70 17.55
N ARG A 28 -20.88 -2.21 17.43
CA ARG A 28 -22.01 -1.78 16.57
C ARG A 28 -21.67 -1.16 15.19
N THR A 29 -21.31 -2.00 14.20
CA THR A 29 -21.75 -1.78 12.81
C THR A 29 -21.67 -3.10 12.02
N LYS A 30 -22.83 -3.63 11.56
CA LYS A 30 -22.93 -4.98 10.95
C LYS A 30 -21.92 -5.28 9.83
N HIS A 31 -21.55 -4.28 9.02
CA HIS A 31 -20.63 -4.46 7.90
C HIS A 31 -19.15 -4.57 8.33
N ILE A 32 -18.82 -4.04 9.51
CA ILE A 32 -17.52 -4.21 10.15
C ILE A 32 -17.48 -5.59 10.80
N ASP A 33 -18.54 -5.97 11.52
CA ASP A 33 -18.65 -7.25 12.23
C ASP A 33 -18.35 -8.44 11.31
N ILE A 34 -18.99 -8.55 10.13
CA ILE A 34 -18.81 -9.70 9.23
C ILE A 34 -17.35 -9.85 8.74
N ARG A 35 -16.74 -8.77 8.27
CA ARG A 35 -15.35 -8.81 7.76
C ARG A 35 -14.35 -9.05 8.88
N TYR A 36 -14.65 -8.49 10.05
CA TYR A 36 -13.86 -8.64 11.25
C TYR A 36 -13.85 -10.08 11.76
N HIS A 37 -15.02 -10.76 11.80
CA HIS A 37 -15.10 -12.16 12.17
C HIS A 37 -14.24 -13.04 11.25
N PHE A 38 -14.32 -12.83 9.94
CA PHE A 38 -13.51 -13.60 8.99
C PHE A 38 -12.00 -13.42 9.21
N VAL A 39 -11.51 -12.18 9.29
CA VAL A 39 -10.07 -11.92 9.51
C VAL A 39 -9.61 -12.49 10.84
N ARG A 40 -10.41 -12.36 11.89
CA ARG A 40 -10.12 -12.91 13.21
C ARG A 40 -10.05 -14.43 13.22
N GLU A 41 -11.00 -15.10 12.59
CA GLU A 41 -10.99 -16.55 12.47
C GLU A 41 -9.70 -17.01 11.79
N LYS A 42 -9.29 -16.37 10.69
CA LYS A 42 -8.05 -16.70 9.98
C LYS A 42 -6.79 -16.46 10.81
N VAL A 43 -6.76 -15.38 11.59
CA VAL A 43 -5.67 -15.09 12.53
C VAL A 43 -5.63 -16.11 13.67
N ALA A 44 -6.78 -16.48 14.24
CA ALA A 44 -6.89 -17.46 15.31
C ALA A 44 -6.55 -18.89 14.84
N GLU A 45 -6.90 -19.24 13.59
CA GLU A 45 -6.51 -20.49 12.93
C GLU A 45 -5.00 -20.54 12.60
N GLY A 46 -4.27 -19.43 12.75
CA GLY A 46 -2.86 -19.33 12.39
C GLY A 46 -2.60 -19.37 10.88
N THR A 47 -3.63 -19.18 10.05
CA THR A 47 -3.50 -19.15 8.59
C THR A 47 -3.10 -17.76 8.08
N LEU A 48 -3.28 -16.73 8.92
CA LEU A 48 -3.00 -15.34 8.61
C LEU A 48 -2.25 -14.68 9.77
N VAL A 49 -1.15 -13.98 9.48
CA VAL A 49 -0.42 -13.15 10.44
C VAL A 49 -0.56 -11.69 10.03
N LEU A 50 -0.94 -10.83 10.99
CA LEU A 50 -0.98 -9.39 10.78
C LEU A 50 0.24 -8.73 11.41
N GLU A 51 1.01 -8.07 10.55
CA GLU A 51 2.21 -7.32 10.92
C GLU A 51 2.05 -5.84 10.66
N TYR A 52 2.59 -5.03 11.57
CA TYR A 52 2.55 -3.59 11.41
C TYR A 52 3.52 -3.13 10.31
N CYS A 53 3.06 -2.26 9.43
CA CYS A 53 3.86 -1.53 8.47
C CYS A 53 3.60 -0.03 8.62
N SER A 54 4.63 0.82 8.57
CA SER A 54 4.40 2.26 8.63
C SER A 54 3.59 2.72 7.42
N THR A 55 2.66 3.66 7.60
CA THR A 55 1.97 4.35 6.49
C THR A 55 2.97 4.93 5.48
N LYS A 56 4.18 5.31 5.94
CA LYS A 56 5.24 5.81 5.04
C LYS A 56 5.75 4.74 4.07
N ASP A 57 5.62 3.47 4.41
CA ASP A 57 6.17 2.34 3.64
C ASP A 57 5.07 1.42 3.08
N MET A 58 3.79 1.74 3.34
CA MET A 58 2.64 0.97 2.88
C MET A 58 2.40 1.16 1.37
N LYS A 59 3.04 0.32 0.55
CA LYS A 59 2.96 0.40 -0.93
C LYS A 59 1.53 0.33 -1.46
N ALA A 60 0.61 -0.31 -0.75
CA ALA A 60 -0.80 -0.38 -1.14
C ALA A 60 -1.50 1.00 -1.13
N ASP A 61 -1.02 1.95 -0.33
CA ASP A 61 -1.57 3.31 -0.30
C ASP A 61 -1.38 4.01 -1.64
N LEU A 62 -0.30 3.70 -2.36
CA LEU A 62 -0.06 4.21 -3.72
C LEU A 62 -1.22 3.86 -4.67
N MET A 63 -1.85 2.70 -4.49
CA MET A 63 -2.88 2.18 -5.38
C MET A 63 -4.30 2.54 -4.94
N THR A 64 -4.48 2.94 -3.67
CA THR A 64 -5.80 3.06 -3.03
C THR A 64 -6.14 4.48 -2.59
N LYS A 65 -5.15 5.36 -2.46
CA LYS A 65 -5.33 6.71 -1.91
C LYS A 65 -4.72 7.79 -2.82
N PRO A 66 -5.32 9.00 -2.87
CA PRO A 66 -4.64 10.17 -3.41
C PRO A 66 -3.62 10.70 -2.37
N ILE A 67 -2.34 10.41 -2.59
CA ILE A 67 -1.25 10.76 -1.66
C ILE A 67 -0.39 11.93 -2.17
N PRO A 68 0.26 12.71 -1.28
CA PRO A 68 1.15 13.81 -1.67
C PRO A 68 2.31 13.35 -2.56
N ALA A 69 2.78 14.22 -3.44
CA ALA A 69 3.83 13.91 -4.42
C ALA A 69 5.12 13.33 -3.80
N VAL A 70 5.52 13.81 -2.62
CA VAL A 70 6.70 13.31 -1.90
C VAL A 70 6.51 11.85 -1.49
N GLN A 71 5.35 11.53 -0.89
CA GLN A 71 5.00 10.18 -0.47
C GLN A 71 4.83 9.24 -1.67
N PHE A 72 4.21 9.73 -2.75
CA PHE A 72 4.08 9.01 -4.00
C PHE A 72 5.45 8.61 -4.58
N GLN A 73 6.40 9.55 -4.65
CA GLN A 73 7.74 9.28 -5.16
C GLN A 73 8.47 8.24 -4.32
N HIS A 74 8.40 8.34 -2.99
CA HIS A 74 8.98 7.36 -2.07
C HIS A 74 8.41 5.95 -2.31
N LEU A 75 7.09 5.78 -2.25
CA LEU A 75 6.43 4.48 -2.44
C LEU A 75 6.66 3.91 -3.85
N ARG A 76 6.64 4.77 -4.88
CA ARG A 76 6.93 4.38 -6.26
C ARG A 76 8.35 3.84 -6.41
N ASN A 77 9.33 4.50 -5.79
CA ASN A 77 10.72 4.03 -5.78
C ASN A 77 10.85 2.71 -5.02
N MET A 78 10.12 2.52 -3.91
CA MET A 78 10.06 1.25 -3.17
C MET A 78 9.44 0.09 -3.96
N LEU A 79 8.61 0.38 -4.96
CA LEU A 79 8.09 -0.60 -5.91
C LEU A 79 9.03 -0.88 -7.08
N GLY A 80 10.14 -0.14 -7.21
CA GLY A 80 11.06 -0.23 -8.33
C GLY A 80 10.55 0.43 -9.61
N VAL A 81 9.46 1.20 -9.55
CA VAL A 81 8.90 1.90 -10.71
C VAL A 81 9.74 3.15 -10.96
N LYS A 82 10.70 3.05 -11.88
CA LYS A 82 11.59 4.15 -12.26
C LYS A 82 11.04 4.90 -13.47
N VAL A 83 11.37 6.19 -13.56
CA VAL A 83 11.25 6.88 -14.85
C VAL A 83 12.44 6.43 -15.69
N LEU A 84 12.18 5.87 -16.87
CA LEU A 84 13.26 5.59 -17.81
C LEU A 84 13.89 6.92 -18.21
N THR A 85 15.15 7.09 -17.87
CA THR A 85 15.96 8.16 -18.43
C THR A 85 16.48 7.70 -19.78
N SER A 86 16.57 8.61 -20.74
CA SER A 86 16.95 8.32 -22.13
C SER A 86 18.34 7.67 -22.28
N ALA A 87 19.14 7.60 -21.22
CA ALA A 87 20.43 6.92 -21.20
C ALA A 87 20.35 5.39 -20.99
N GLU A 88 19.24 4.88 -20.42
CA GLU A 88 19.08 3.45 -20.12
C GLU A 88 18.22 2.72 -21.17
N ALA A 89 17.65 3.45 -22.13
CA ALA A 89 16.86 2.90 -23.22
C ALA A 89 17.77 2.53 -24.40
N SER A 90 18.56 1.46 -24.27
CA SER A 90 19.18 0.77 -25.42
C SER A 90 18.13 -0.05 -26.20
N GLY A 91 17.03 0.60 -26.55
CA GLY A 91 15.96 0.14 -27.42
C GLY A 91 15.41 1.37 -28.13
N SER A 92 15.89 1.64 -29.34
CA SER A 92 15.62 2.84 -30.12
C SER A 92 14.12 3.07 -30.34
N VAL A 93 13.54 4.09 -29.70
CA VAL A 93 12.41 4.84 -30.25
C VAL A 93 12.64 6.32 -29.97
N VAL A 94 12.98 7.05 -31.03
CA VAL A 94 13.10 8.50 -31.02
C VAL A 94 11.69 9.09 -30.90
N THR A 95 11.41 9.83 -29.83
CA THR A 95 10.31 10.82 -29.84
C THR A 95 10.82 12.13 -29.26
N ASN A 96 11.23 13.04 -30.15
CA ASN A 96 11.39 14.46 -29.82
C ASN A 96 9.98 15.07 -29.63
N ALA A 97 9.67 15.49 -28.40
CA ALA A 97 8.61 16.48 -28.17
C ALA A 97 9.00 17.35 -26.96
N PRO A 98 9.15 18.67 -27.12
CA PRO A 98 9.49 19.54 -26.00
C PRO A 98 8.29 19.66 -25.05
N ARG A 99 8.49 19.31 -23.77
CA ARG A 99 7.52 19.63 -22.73
C ARG A 99 7.52 21.15 -22.54
N HIS A 100 6.42 21.78 -22.94
CA HIS A 100 6.17 23.20 -22.70
C HIS A 100 6.32 23.51 -21.21
N ALA A 101 7.25 24.40 -20.86
CA ALA A 101 7.43 24.87 -19.49
C ALA A 101 6.22 25.71 -19.08
N TYR A 102 5.52 25.27 -18.02
CA TYR A 102 4.45 26.06 -17.42
C TYR A 102 5.06 27.24 -16.65
N SER A 103 5.04 28.42 -17.26
CA SER A 103 5.45 29.67 -16.61
C SER A 103 4.36 30.12 -15.64
N HIS A 104 4.55 29.91 -14.33
CA HIS A 104 3.78 30.64 -13.33
C HIS A 104 4.20 32.12 -13.37
N LYS A 105 3.36 32.96 -13.98
CA LYS A 105 3.41 34.42 -13.78
C LYS A 105 2.78 34.72 -12.42
N ASN A 106 3.58 35.28 -11.53
CA ASN A 106 3.12 35.91 -10.30
C ASN A 106 2.18 37.07 -10.65
N LEU A 107 1.04 37.11 -9.96
CA LEU A 107 0.22 38.29 -9.70
C LEU A 107 -0.05 38.31 -8.20
#